data_AF-A0A7C4RP95-F1
#
_entry.id   AF-A0A7C4RP95-F1
#
_cell.length_a   1.000
_cell.length_b   1.000
_cell.length_c   1.000
_cell.angle_alpha   90.00
_cell.angle_beta   90.00
_cell.angle_gamma   90.00
#
_symmetry.space_group_name_H-M   'P 1'
#
loop_
_entity.id
_entity.type
_entity.pdbx_description
1 polymer ?
#
loop_
_entity_poly.entity_id
_entity_poly.type
_entity_poly.pdbx_seq_one_letter_code
_entity_poly.pdbx_strand_id
1 'polypeptide(L)' 'MENLEIKIGGIYKHFKGNEYEVIALARDSETLEEMVVYKGLYENPEFGYGAIWVRPLKMFNAYIEREEYKGAQI' A
#
# COMPACT_ATOMS: atom_id res chain seq x y z
N MET A 1 -11.02 8.24 15.58
CA MET A 1 -10.60 7.66 14.28
C MET A 1 -9.32 6.90 14.58
N GLU A 2 -9.37 5.58 14.56
CA GLU A 2 -8.18 4.76 14.81
C GLU A 2 -7.18 5.01 13.68
N ASN A 3 -6.00 5.50 14.04
CA ASN A 3 -4.87 5.52 13.12
C ASN A 3 -4.53 4.05 12.84
N LEU A 4 -4.88 3.55 11.66
CA LEU A 4 -4.38 2.27 11.18
C LEU A 4 -2.87 2.38 11.06
N GLU A 5 -2.17 1.83 12.05
CA GLU A 5 -0.72 1.75 12.08
C GLU A 5 -0.27 0.84 10.94
N ILE A 6 0.45 1.39 9.96
CA ILE A 6 1.01 0.60 8.86
C ILE A 6 2.14 -0.26 9.40
N LYS A 7 1.98 -1.57 9.25
CA LYS A 7 2.93 -2.57 9.73
C LYS A 7 3.87 -2.97 8.61
N ILE A 8 5.18 -2.79 8.83
CA ILE A 8 6.21 -3.38 7.98
C ILE A 8 6.14 -4.92 8.09
N GLY A 9 6.18 -5.60 6.95
CA GLY A 9 5.87 -7.02 6.80
C GLY A 9 4.37 -7.34 6.82
N GLY A 10 3.50 -6.33 6.94
CA GLY A 10 2.06 -6.48 6.85
C GLY A 10 1.61 -6.76 5.41
N ILE A 11 0.66 -7.68 5.25
CA ILE A 11 0.03 -7.98 3.97
C ILE A 11 -1.29 -7.21 3.86
N TYR A 12 -1.43 -6.47 2.76
CA TYR A 12 -2.58 -5.64 2.43
C TYR A 12 -3.16 -6.11 1.10
N LYS A 13 -4.48 -6.02 0.96
CA LYS A 13 -5.19 -6.51 -0.23
C LYS A 13 -5.94 -5.36 -0.90
N HIS A 14 -5.53 -5.07 -2.12
CA HIS A 14 -6.24 -4.11 -2.97
C HIS A 14 -7.65 -4.62 -3.24
N PHE A 15 -8.61 -3.71 -3.39
CA PHE A 15 -10.00 -4.05 -3.74
C PHE A 15 -10.13 -4.83 -5.07
N LYS A 16 -9.10 -4.79 -5.92
CA LYS A 16 -9.04 -5.55 -7.19
C LYS A 16 -8.51 -6.98 -7.01
N GLY A 17 -8.23 -7.41 -5.77
CA GLY A 17 -7.88 -8.80 -5.44
C GLY A 17 -6.38 -9.06 -5.24
N ASN A 18 -5.49 -8.18 -5.70
CA ASN A 18 -4.06 -8.36 -5.54
C ASN A 18 -3.60 -8.12 -4.10
N GLU A 19 -2.62 -8.90 -3.66
CA GLU A 19 -1.99 -8.79 -2.35
C GLU A 19 -0.62 -8.11 -2.46
N TYR A 20 -0.29 -7.36 -1.42
CA TYR A 20 0.90 -6.54 -1.34
C TYR A 20 1.51 -6.64 0.06
N GLU A 21 2.83 -6.66 0.16
CA GLU A 21 3.55 -6.61 1.43
C GLU A 21 4.21 -5.23 1.59
N VAL A 22 3.96 -4.55 2.72
CA VAL A 22 4.68 -3.32 3.06
C VAL A 22 6.10 -3.67 3.50
N ILE A 23 7.10 -3.16 2.79
CA ILE A 23 8.51 -3.48 3.07
C ILE A 23 9.24 -2.35 3.78
N ALA A 24 8.78 -1.09 3.64
CA ALA A 24 9.33 0.05 4.36
C ALA A 24 8.36 1.22 4.44
N LEU A 25 8.58 2.08 5.42
CA LEU A 25 8.11 3.47 5.42
C LEU A 25 9.28 4.37 5.02
N ALA A 26 9.00 5.36 4.19
CA ALA A 26 10.02 6.27 3.66
C ALA A 26 9.55 7.72 3.74
N ARG A 27 10.47 8.65 3.44
CA ARG A 27 10.16 10.06 3.20
C ARG A 27 10.66 10.44 1.82
N ASP A 28 9.84 11.17 1.09
CA ASP A 28 10.24 11.78 -0.15
C ASP A 28 11.31 12.85 0.12
N SER A 29 12.44 12.82 -0.60
CA SER A 29 13.56 13.72 -0.30
C SER A 29 13.32 15.17 -0.71
N GLU A 30 12.41 15.40 -1.66
CA GLU A 30 12.13 16.74 -2.18
C GLU A 30 11.06 17.45 -1.35
N THR A 31 10.07 16.70 -0.87
CA THR A 31 8.86 17.22 -0.22
C THR A 31 8.73 16.85 1.26
N LEU A 32 9.53 15.88 1.73
CA LEU A 32 9.44 15.27 3.06
C LEU A 32 8.11 14.56 3.35
N GLU A 33 7.30 14.30 2.32
CA GLU A 33 6.04 13.57 2.45
C GLU A 33 6.29 12.12 2.89
N GLU A 34 5.45 11.61 3.78
CA GLU A 34 5.51 10.23 4.25
C GLU A 34 5.02 9.28 3.16
N MET A 35 5.82 8.25 2.87
CA MET A 35 5.58 7.30 1.79
C MET A 35 5.54 5.87 2.34
N VAL A 36 4.76 5.02 1.67
CA VAL A 36 4.76 3.58 1.88
C VAL A 36 5.45 2.91 0.70
N VAL A 37 6.44 2.08 1.00
CA VAL A 37 7.11 1.22 0.03
C VAL A 37 6.60 -0.20 0.22
N TYR A 38 6.09 -0.80 -0.85
CA TYR A 38 5.45 -2.11 -0.81
C TYR A 38 5.72 -2.90 -2.09
N LYS A 39 5.66 -4.23 -2.01
CA LYS A 39 5.85 -5.12 -3.18
C LYS A 39 4.59 -5.93 -3.46
N GLY A 40 4.31 -6.19 -4.73
CA GLY A 40 3.24 -7.10 -5.14
C GLY A 40 3.58 -8.55 -4.84
N LEU A 41 2.63 -9.31 -4.30
CA LEU A 41 2.74 -10.76 -4.08
C LEU A 41 2.14 -11.56 -5.25
N TYR A 42 2.28 -11.03 -6.47
CA TYR A 42 1.73 -11.59 -7.70
C TYR A 42 2.65 -11.27 -8.89
N GLU A 43 2.45 -11.97 -10.01
CA GLU A 43 3.15 -11.67 -11.27
C GLU A 43 2.61 -10.40 -11.92
N ASN A 44 3.43 -9.37 -11.99
CA ASN A 44 3.12 -8.18 -12.77
C ASN A 44 3.56 -8.40 -14.23
N PRO A 45 2.71 -8.15 -15.24
CA PRO A 45 3.05 -8.40 -16.63
C PRO A 45 4.20 -7.53 -17.18
N GLU A 46 4.48 -6.39 -16.54
CA GLU A 46 5.54 -5.45 -16.94
C GLU A 46 6.79 -5.58 -16.07
N PHE A 47 6.61 -5.83 -14.77
CA PHE A 47 7.70 -5.77 -13.78
C PHE A 47 8.04 -7.11 -13.10
N GLY A 48 7.31 -8.18 -13.42
CA GLY A 48 7.47 -9.52 -12.84
C GLY A 48 6.95 -9.66 -11.39
N TYR A 49 7.20 -10.82 -10.79
CA TYR A 49 6.88 -11.10 -9.40
C TYR A 49 7.66 -10.20 -8.44
N GLY A 50 6.97 -9.65 -7.44
CA GLY A 50 7.62 -8.80 -6.43
C GLY A 50 7.84 -7.36 -6.86
N ALA A 51 7.15 -6.88 -7.91
CA ALA A 51 7.20 -5.49 -8.35
C ALA A 51 7.01 -4.51 -7.19
N ILE A 52 7.92 -3.54 -7.06
CA ILE A 52 7.96 -2.58 -5.95
C ILE A 52 7.25 -1.28 -6.34
N TRP A 53 6.46 -0.75 -5.42
CA TRP A 53 5.69 0.46 -5.56
C TRP A 53 5.97 1.42 -4.40
N VAL A 54 5.78 2.71 -4.67
CA VAL A 54 5.85 3.78 -3.67
C VAL A 54 4.59 4.62 -3.80
N ARG A 55 3.90 4.91 -2.68
CA ARG A 55 2.70 5.75 -2.67
C ARG A 55 2.64 6.59 -1.40
N PRO A 56 2.09 7.82 -1.42
CA PRO A 56 1.94 8.62 -0.22
C PRO A 56 1.13 7.89 0.86
N LEU A 57 1.60 7.94 2.11
CA LEU A 57 0.98 7.30 3.27
C LEU A 57 -0.48 7.75 3.45
N LYS A 58 -0.75 9.05 3.23
CA LYS A 58 -2.10 9.63 3.29
C LYS A 58 -3.07 8.99 2.29
N MET A 59 -2.57 8.57 1.14
CA MET A 59 -3.36 7.87 0.12
C MET A 59 -3.37 6.36 0.36
N PHE A 60 -2.38 5.85 1.11
CA PHE A 60 -2.32 4.44 1.48
C PHE A 60 -3.40 4.07 2.49
N ASN A 61 -3.55 4.91 3.50
CA ASN A 61 -4.56 4.77 4.54
C ASN A 61 -5.94 5.33 4.17
N ALA A 62 -6.15 5.78 2.93
CA ALA A 62 -7.46 6.28 2.52
C ALA A 62 -8.49 5.14 2.62
N TYR A 63 -9.43 5.26 3.55
CA TYR A 63 -10.55 4.36 3.74
C TYR A 63 -11.50 4.52 2.55
N ILE A 64 -11.72 3.47 1.77
CA ILE A 64 -12.86 3.44 0.84
C ILE A 64 -14.01 2.72 1.55
N GLU A 65 -15.13 3.41 1.70
CA GLU A 65 -16.42 2.77 1.95
C GLU A 65 -17.10 2.50 0.60
N ARG A 66 -17.22 1.22 0.23
CA ARG A 66 -18.08 0.73 -0.86
C ARG A 66 -18.96 -0.37 -0.29
N GLU A 67 -20.18 -0.55 -0.83
CA GLU A 67 -21.21 -1.44 -0.27
C GLU A 67 -20.74 -2.88 0.03
N GLU A 68 -19.62 -3.33 -0.55
CA GLU A 68 -19.05 -4.67 -0.38
C GLU A 68 -17.63 -4.71 0.26
N TYR A 69 -17.05 -3.58 0.69
CA TYR A 69 -15.66 -3.55 1.19
C TYR A 69 -15.38 -2.46 2.24
N LYS A 70 -14.63 -2.85 3.30
CA LYS A 70 -14.05 -1.95 4.30
C LYS A 70 -12.54 -2.19 4.38
N GLY A 71 -11.72 -1.24 3.94
CA GLY A 71 -10.26 -1.38 3.97
C GLY A 71 -9.49 -0.28 3.22
N ALA A 72 -8.17 -0.43 3.14
CA ALA A 72 -7.27 0.51 2.48
C ALA A 72 -7.51 0.58 0.96
N GLN A 73 -7.32 1.76 0.37
CA GLN A 73 -7.41 2.02 -1.08
C GLN A 73 -6.18 1.56 -1.87
N ILE A 74 -5.39 0.64 -1.30
CA ILE A 74 -4.15 0.07 -1.83
C ILE A 74 -4.20 -1.44 -1.71
#